data_AF-A0A9E5M745-F1
#
_entry.id   AF-A0A9E5M745-F1
#
_cell.length_a   1.000
_cell.length_b   1.000
_cell.length_c   1.000
_cell.angle_alpha   90.00
_cell.angle_beta   90.00
_cell.angle_gamma   90.00
#
_symmetry.space_group_name_H-M   'P 1'
#
loop_
_entity.id
_entity.type
_entity.pdbx_description
1 polymer ?
#
loop_
_entity_poly.entity_id
_entity_poly.type
_entity_poly.pdbx_seq_one_letter_code
_entity_poly.pdbx_strand_id
1 'polypeptide(L)'
;MHEFDEEIDALAAKILEYSLIRLKKDPPLDGPWSYEELYSEVGETITAKGLGGEKALDIFKHVLAQACISTDHPRYLAFIPSAPTESATLFDLVVGASALYGGSWLEGAGAVFAENQALRWLSDLAQFPSSSGGVFVQGGTVGNLSALVAARHSARGKFPGVKRWVIAASSQAHSSIKSAADVMDVEVLTIPTDRNEKMQGSTTAFEIDKYHLANPDHRVFAVVATAGSTNLGIIDDLKGVGQIASERGIWYHIDGAY
;
A
#
# COMPACT_ATOMS: atom_id res chain seq x y z
N MET A 1 -28.34 -6.40 -22.01
CA MET A 1 -27.99 -7.12 -20.75
C MET A 1 -27.01 -8.19 -21.19
N HIS A 2 -25.85 -8.30 -20.56
CA HIS A 2 -24.89 -9.37 -20.90
C HIS A 2 -25.46 -10.69 -20.38
N GLU A 3 -25.53 -11.71 -21.23
CA GLU A 3 -25.99 -13.05 -20.85
C GLU A 3 -24.79 -13.98 -20.74
N PHE A 4 -24.88 -14.95 -19.83
CA PHE A 4 -23.88 -16.01 -19.70
C PHE A 4 -24.27 -17.14 -20.65
N ASP A 5 -23.78 -17.08 -21.87
CA ASP A 5 -24.05 -18.05 -22.93
C ASP A 5 -22.94 -19.11 -23.05
N GLU A 6 -23.08 -20.03 -24.02
CA GLU A 6 -22.10 -21.10 -24.26
C GLU A 6 -20.72 -20.56 -24.67
N GLU A 7 -20.65 -19.40 -25.32
CA GLU A 7 -19.38 -18.77 -25.70
C GLU A 7 -18.65 -18.26 -24.46
N ILE A 8 -19.37 -17.61 -23.55
CA ILE A 8 -18.84 -17.14 -22.27
C ILE A 8 -18.43 -18.31 -21.37
N ASP A 9 -19.20 -19.40 -21.33
CA ASP A 9 -18.85 -20.60 -20.55
C ASP A 9 -17.53 -21.23 -21.04
N ALA A 10 -17.38 -21.38 -22.36
CA ALA A 10 -16.16 -21.89 -22.96
C ALA A 10 -14.95 -20.96 -22.69
N LEU A 11 -15.16 -19.64 -22.75
CA LEU A 11 -14.12 -18.67 -22.40
C LEU A 11 -13.74 -18.74 -20.92
N ALA A 12 -14.72 -18.86 -20.02
CA ALA A 12 -14.50 -18.96 -18.59
C ALA A 12 -13.64 -20.19 -18.25
N ALA A 13 -13.90 -21.33 -18.89
CA ALA A 13 -13.06 -22.53 -18.76
C ALA A 13 -11.60 -22.26 -19.17
N LYS A 14 -11.36 -21.58 -20.30
CA LYS A 14 -10.01 -21.22 -20.78
C LYS A 14 -9.27 -20.23 -19.87
N ILE A 15 -10.00 -19.29 -19.25
CA ILE A 15 -9.44 -18.34 -18.28
C ILE A 15 -9.03 -19.10 -17.01
N LEU A 16 -9.92 -19.92 -16.47
CA LEU A 16 -9.65 -20.72 -15.27
C LEU A 16 -8.48 -21.67 -15.47
N GLU A 17 -8.42 -22.35 -16.62
CA GLU A 17 -7.29 -23.22 -16.96
C GLU A 17 -5.96 -22.46 -16.92
N TYR A 18 -5.89 -21.29 -17.57
CA TYR A 18 -4.69 -20.46 -17.58
C TYR A 18 -4.28 -20.00 -16.18
N SER A 19 -5.23 -19.48 -15.40
CA SER A 19 -4.97 -19.02 -14.04
C SER A 19 -4.47 -20.16 -13.15
N LEU A 20 -5.05 -21.36 -13.27
CA LEU A 20 -4.58 -22.53 -12.54
C LEU A 20 -3.19 -23.00 -12.98
N ILE A 21 -2.86 -22.89 -14.27
CA ILE A 21 -1.49 -23.17 -14.76
C ILE A 21 -0.50 -22.19 -14.12
N ARG A 22 -0.81 -20.89 -14.08
CA ARG A 22 0.05 -19.86 -13.48
C ARG A 22 0.21 -20.02 -11.97
N LEU A 23 -0.80 -20.53 -11.26
CA LEU A 23 -0.71 -20.82 -9.83
C LEU A 23 0.10 -22.06 -9.49
N LYS A 24 0.10 -23.07 -10.38
CA LYS A 24 0.72 -24.38 -10.11
C LYS A 24 2.19 -24.47 -10.53
N LYS A 25 2.68 -23.52 -11.32
CA LYS A 25 4.01 -23.57 -11.93
C LYS A 25 4.70 -22.23 -11.75
N ASP A 26 6.00 -22.28 -11.53
CA ASP A 26 6.84 -21.09 -11.59
C ASP A 26 6.68 -20.43 -12.98
N PRO A 27 6.39 -19.12 -13.04
CA PRO A 27 6.37 -18.42 -14.32
C PRO A 27 7.77 -18.37 -14.93
N PRO A 28 7.88 -18.20 -16.26
CA PRO A 28 9.14 -17.79 -16.86
C PRO A 28 9.61 -16.44 -16.30
N LEU A 29 10.92 -16.20 -16.38
CA LEU A 29 11.50 -14.88 -16.11
C LEU A 29 11.19 -13.96 -17.29
N ASP A 30 9.97 -13.44 -17.30
CA ASP A 30 9.47 -12.46 -18.24
C ASP A 30 10.05 -11.07 -17.96
N GLY A 31 9.92 -10.14 -18.91
CA GLY A 31 10.58 -8.85 -18.83
C GLY A 31 9.98 -7.79 -19.74
N PRO A 32 10.27 -6.49 -19.47
CA PRO A 32 9.63 -5.39 -20.17
C PRO A 32 10.02 -5.34 -21.64
N TRP A 33 9.03 -5.13 -22.50
CA TRP A 33 9.22 -4.79 -23.92
C TRP A 33 8.97 -3.29 -24.12
N SER A 34 9.50 -2.72 -25.20
CA SER A 34 9.21 -1.34 -25.60
C SER A 34 7.77 -1.19 -26.11
N TYR A 35 7.30 0.05 -26.14
CA TYR A 35 5.99 0.38 -26.71
C TYR A 35 5.92 -0.04 -28.18
N GLU A 36 6.97 0.25 -28.96
CA GLU A 36 7.03 -0.06 -30.40
C GLU A 36 6.99 -1.56 -30.67
N GLU A 37 7.71 -2.37 -29.88
CA GLU A 37 7.67 -3.84 -29.97
C GLU A 37 6.26 -4.36 -29.69
N LEU A 38 5.64 -3.94 -28.58
CA LEU A 38 4.28 -4.34 -28.23
C LEU A 38 3.27 -3.94 -29.31
N TYR A 39 3.34 -2.69 -29.77
CA TYR A 39 2.41 -2.19 -30.78
C TYR A 39 2.57 -2.94 -32.11
N SER A 40 3.80 -3.29 -32.51
CA SER A 40 4.06 -4.12 -33.69
C SER A 40 3.45 -5.52 -33.58
N GLU A 41 3.45 -6.10 -32.38
CA GLU A 41 2.94 -7.46 -32.14
C GLU A 41 1.41 -7.52 -32.04
N VAL A 42 0.78 -6.59 -31.33
CA VAL A 42 -0.66 -6.68 -31.01
C VAL A 42 -1.54 -5.66 -31.73
N GLY A 43 -0.95 -4.58 -32.26
CA GLY A 43 -1.66 -3.47 -32.85
C GLY A 43 -2.65 -2.79 -31.89
N GLU A 44 -3.71 -2.20 -32.46
CA GLU A 44 -4.81 -1.61 -31.70
C GLU A 44 -5.67 -2.70 -31.04
N THR A 45 -5.53 -2.86 -29.72
CA THR A 45 -6.27 -3.88 -28.95
C THR A 45 -7.67 -3.42 -28.53
N ILE A 46 -7.96 -2.12 -28.60
CA ILE A 46 -9.28 -1.55 -28.31
C ILE A 46 -9.91 -1.08 -29.61
N THR A 47 -10.92 -1.82 -30.08
CA THR A 47 -11.61 -1.51 -31.34
C THR A 47 -13.12 -1.47 -31.13
N ALA A 48 -13.84 -0.75 -32.00
CA ALA A 48 -15.29 -0.62 -31.93
C ALA A 48 -16.04 -1.96 -32.03
N LYS A 49 -15.41 -2.97 -32.66
CA LYS A 49 -15.99 -4.32 -32.79
C LYS A 49 -15.67 -5.23 -31.59
N GLY A 50 -14.74 -4.82 -30.72
CA GLY A 50 -14.10 -5.71 -29.76
C GLY A 50 -13.21 -6.76 -30.43
N LEU A 51 -12.33 -7.38 -29.65
CA LEU A 51 -11.49 -8.48 -30.14
C LEU A 51 -12.16 -9.85 -30.02
N GLY A 52 -13.22 -9.96 -29.20
CA GLY A 52 -13.71 -11.24 -28.68
C GLY A 52 -12.86 -11.72 -27.51
N GLY A 53 -13.47 -12.46 -26.58
CA GLY A 53 -12.79 -12.85 -25.34
C GLY A 53 -11.62 -13.82 -25.55
N GLU A 54 -11.75 -14.75 -26.49
CA GLU A 54 -10.69 -15.71 -26.82
C GLU A 54 -9.44 -15.01 -27.38
N LYS A 55 -9.61 -14.15 -28.39
CA LYS A 55 -8.50 -13.40 -28.96
C LYS A 55 -7.85 -12.47 -27.93
N ALA A 56 -8.65 -11.84 -27.06
CA ALA A 56 -8.12 -11.00 -25.98
C ALA A 56 -7.28 -11.82 -25.00
N LEU A 57 -7.75 -13.01 -24.62
CA LEU A 57 -7.02 -13.92 -23.74
C LEU A 57 -5.72 -14.41 -24.39
N ASP A 58 -5.73 -14.74 -25.68
CA ASP A 58 -4.54 -15.19 -26.40
C ASP A 58 -3.47 -14.10 -26.49
N ILE A 59 -3.86 -12.87 -26.83
CA ILE A 59 -2.96 -11.71 -26.84
C ILE A 59 -2.36 -11.49 -25.44
N PHE A 60 -3.17 -11.60 -24.39
CA PHE A 60 -2.69 -11.47 -23.03
C PHE A 60 -1.65 -12.54 -22.69
N LYS A 61 -1.98 -13.83 -22.91
CA LYS A 61 -1.12 -14.97 -22.59
C LYS A 61 0.23 -14.93 -23.31
N HIS A 62 0.21 -14.58 -24.59
CA HIS A 62 1.34 -14.79 -25.49
C HIS A 62 2.17 -13.54 -25.75
N VAL A 63 1.66 -12.36 -25.40
CA VAL A 63 2.38 -11.09 -25.59
C VAL A 63 2.39 -10.27 -24.31
N LEU A 64 1.21 -9.84 -23.83
CA LEU A 64 1.15 -8.81 -22.78
C LEU A 64 1.68 -9.31 -21.43
N ALA A 65 1.36 -10.53 -21.04
CA ALA A 65 1.85 -11.13 -19.79
C ALA A 65 3.37 -11.37 -19.83
N GLN A 66 3.91 -11.77 -20.99
CA GLN A 66 5.36 -12.01 -21.16
C GLN A 66 6.18 -10.72 -21.20
N ALA A 67 5.53 -9.59 -21.49
CA ALA A 67 6.12 -8.26 -21.40
C ALA A 67 6.07 -7.66 -19.98
N CYS A 68 5.56 -8.41 -18.99
CA CYS A 68 5.52 -7.99 -17.58
C CYS A 68 6.58 -8.74 -16.78
N ILE A 69 7.19 -8.07 -15.79
CA ILE A 69 8.10 -8.76 -14.87
C ILE A 69 7.29 -9.71 -13.98
N SER A 70 7.68 -11.00 -13.97
CA SER A 70 7.11 -12.03 -13.09
C SER A 70 7.57 -11.86 -11.64
N THR A 71 6.87 -11.02 -10.88
CA THR A 71 7.18 -10.72 -9.47
C THR A 71 6.96 -11.89 -8.51
N ASP A 72 6.20 -12.89 -8.94
CA ASP A 72 5.94 -14.14 -8.24
C ASP A 72 6.98 -15.24 -8.52
N HIS A 73 7.96 -15.01 -9.40
CA HIS A 73 9.03 -15.99 -9.64
C HIS A 73 9.96 -16.09 -8.41
N PRO A 74 10.35 -17.30 -7.94
CA PRO A 74 11.32 -17.48 -6.84
C PRO A 74 12.71 -16.83 -6.98
N ARG A 75 13.05 -16.29 -8.16
CA ARG A 75 14.32 -15.61 -8.44
C ARG A 75 14.13 -14.11 -8.65
N TYR A 76 12.93 -13.60 -8.44
CA TYR A 76 12.67 -12.17 -8.37
C TYR A 76 13.11 -11.67 -6.99
N LEU A 77 14.34 -11.15 -6.93
CA LEU A 77 14.97 -10.66 -5.70
C LEU A 77 15.02 -9.12 -5.64
N ALA A 78 14.17 -8.46 -6.41
CA ALA A 78 14.08 -7.01 -6.46
C ALA A 78 12.89 -6.50 -5.62
N PHE A 79 13.02 -5.27 -5.10
CA PHE A 79 11.98 -4.58 -4.32
C PHE A 79 11.47 -5.40 -3.11
N ILE A 80 10.29 -5.04 -2.61
CA ILE A 80 9.62 -5.73 -1.51
C ILE A 80 8.70 -6.80 -2.12
N PRO A 81 8.85 -8.09 -1.76
CA PRO A 81 8.09 -9.16 -2.39
C PRO A 81 6.63 -9.15 -1.96
N SER A 82 5.77 -9.61 -2.85
CA SER A 82 4.40 -10.03 -2.52
C SER A 82 4.35 -11.55 -2.56
N ALA A 83 3.79 -12.19 -1.53
CA ALA A 83 3.70 -13.64 -1.43
C ALA A 83 2.29 -14.06 -0.97
N PRO A 84 1.24 -13.83 -1.79
CA PRO A 84 -0.08 -14.32 -1.46
C PRO A 84 -0.08 -15.85 -1.49
N THR A 85 -0.86 -16.46 -0.60
CA THR A 85 -1.12 -17.90 -0.68
C THR A 85 -1.98 -18.20 -1.91
N GLU A 86 -1.92 -19.42 -2.43
CA GLU A 86 -2.76 -19.84 -3.57
C GLU A 86 -4.25 -19.73 -3.22
N SER A 87 -4.61 -19.96 -1.95
CA SER A 87 -5.98 -19.76 -1.48
C SER A 87 -6.41 -18.30 -1.57
N ALA A 88 -5.55 -17.36 -1.17
CA ALA A 88 -5.85 -15.93 -1.28
C ALA A 88 -6.09 -15.53 -2.76
N THR A 89 -5.20 -15.95 -3.66
CA THR A 89 -5.34 -15.65 -5.10
C THR A 89 -6.61 -16.27 -5.70
N LEU A 90 -7.00 -17.49 -5.30
CA LEU A 90 -8.24 -18.11 -5.76
C LEU A 90 -9.49 -17.38 -5.23
N PHE A 91 -9.43 -16.86 -4.00
CA PHE A 91 -10.54 -16.11 -3.42
C PHE A 91 -10.74 -14.73 -4.05
N ASP A 92 -9.73 -14.14 -4.71
CA ASP A 92 -9.91 -12.90 -5.47
C ASP A 92 -10.98 -13.08 -6.59
N LEU A 93 -11.02 -14.25 -7.24
CA LEU A 93 -12.08 -14.57 -8.20
C LEU A 93 -13.45 -14.64 -7.53
N VAL A 94 -13.53 -15.27 -6.35
CA VAL A 94 -14.79 -15.40 -5.59
C VAL A 94 -15.31 -14.02 -5.19
N VAL A 95 -14.44 -13.17 -4.67
CA VAL A 95 -14.78 -11.79 -4.27
C VAL A 95 -15.22 -10.97 -5.48
N GLY A 96 -14.47 -11.04 -6.58
CA GLY A 96 -14.80 -10.35 -7.83
C GLY A 96 -16.14 -10.79 -8.42
N ALA A 97 -16.41 -12.09 -8.47
CA ALA A 97 -17.68 -12.65 -8.96
C ALA A 97 -18.86 -12.33 -8.04
N SER A 98 -18.62 -12.15 -6.75
CA SER A 98 -19.67 -11.84 -5.76
C SER A 98 -20.10 -10.37 -5.77
N ALA A 99 -19.34 -9.47 -6.41
CA ALA A 99 -19.63 -8.04 -6.53
C ALA A 99 -20.04 -7.38 -5.18
N LEU A 100 -19.35 -7.75 -4.09
CA LEU A 100 -19.69 -7.30 -2.74
C LEU A 100 -19.41 -5.81 -2.56
N TYR A 101 -20.36 -5.10 -1.97
CA TYR A 101 -20.21 -3.69 -1.59
C TYR A 101 -20.10 -3.54 -0.07
N GLY A 102 -18.90 -3.17 0.40
CA GLY A 102 -18.58 -2.99 1.83
C GLY A 102 -18.77 -1.58 2.38
N GLY A 103 -19.54 -0.71 1.71
CA GLY A 103 -19.65 0.71 2.09
C GLY A 103 -20.44 0.98 3.37
N SER A 104 -21.31 0.05 3.78
CA SER A 104 -21.98 0.11 5.08
C SER A 104 -22.27 -1.30 5.61
N TRP A 105 -22.64 -1.39 6.89
CA TRP A 105 -23.06 -2.65 7.49
C TRP A 105 -24.27 -3.26 6.78
N LEU A 106 -25.21 -2.44 6.30
CA LEU A 106 -26.43 -2.93 5.65
C LEU A 106 -26.11 -3.74 4.38
N GLU A 107 -25.20 -3.25 3.54
CA GLU A 107 -24.84 -3.91 2.28
C GLU A 107 -23.74 -4.96 2.45
N GLY A 108 -22.87 -4.82 3.46
CA GLY A 108 -21.60 -5.55 3.55
C GLY A 108 -21.37 -6.33 4.85
N ALA A 109 -22.37 -6.56 5.70
CA ALA A 109 -22.20 -7.13 7.04
C ALA A 109 -21.27 -8.36 7.10
N GLY A 110 -21.40 -9.30 6.16
CA GLY A 110 -20.56 -10.51 6.12
C GLY A 110 -19.09 -10.21 5.83
N ALA A 111 -18.80 -9.32 4.87
CA ALA A 111 -17.45 -8.89 4.54
C ALA A 111 -16.82 -8.08 5.68
N VAL A 112 -17.57 -7.14 6.26
CA VAL A 112 -17.14 -6.33 7.41
C VAL A 112 -16.84 -7.21 8.63
N PHE A 113 -17.68 -8.21 8.89
CA PHE A 113 -17.44 -9.17 9.97
C PHE A 113 -16.14 -9.95 9.76
N ALA A 114 -15.92 -10.49 8.56
CA ALA A 114 -14.71 -11.25 8.23
C ALA A 114 -13.44 -10.39 8.32
N GLU A 115 -13.46 -9.16 7.81
CA GLU A 115 -12.37 -8.20 7.93
C GLU A 115 -12.02 -7.92 9.40
N ASN A 116 -13.03 -7.65 10.24
CA ASN A 116 -12.81 -7.38 11.66
C ASN A 116 -12.20 -8.59 12.40
N GLN A 117 -12.58 -9.82 12.05
CA GLN A 117 -11.96 -11.03 12.61
C GLN A 117 -10.48 -11.15 12.20
N ALA A 118 -10.16 -10.90 10.93
CA ALA A 118 -8.78 -10.94 10.43
C ALA A 118 -7.91 -9.85 11.09
N LEU A 119 -8.42 -8.62 11.21
CA LEU A 119 -7.72 -7.51 11.86
C LEU A 119 -7.47 -7.77 13.34
N ARG A 120 -8.45 -8.36 14.05
CA ARG A 120 -8.27 -8.75 15.45
C ARG A 120 -7.19 -9.81 15.59
N TRP A 121 -7.21 -10.84 14.74
CA TRP A 121 -6.19 -11.88 14.72
C TRP A 121 -4.78 -11.33 14.45
N LEU A 122 -4.62 -10.44 13.46
CA LEU A 122 -3.35 -9.77 13.18
C LEU A 122 -2.87 -8.91 14.36
N SER A 123 -3.78 -8.18 15.01
CA SER A 123 -3.47 -7.38 16.19
C SER A 123 -3.01 -8.24 17.37
N ASP A 124 -3.62 -9.41 17.56
CA ASP A 124 -3.23 -10.37 18.60
C ASP A 124 -1.86 -10.99 18.33
N LEU A 125 -1.55 -11.33 17.06
CA LEU A 125 -0.22 -11.78 16.65
C LEU A 125 0.86 -10.74 16.92
N ALA A 126 0.56 -9.46 16.66
CA ALA A 126 1.43 -8.33 16.96
C ALA A 126 1.46 -7.96 18.45
N GLN A 127 0.70 -8.67 19.31
CA GLN A 127 0.57 -8.41 20.75
C GLN A 127 0.08 -7.00 21.08
N PHE A 128 -0.75 -6.42 20.20
CA PHE A 128 -1.34 -5.12 20.43
C PHE A 128 -2.46 -5.17 21.47
N PRO A 129 -2.73 -4.05 22.18
CA PRO A 129 -3.81 -3.99 23.16
C PRO A 129 -5.18 -4.39 22.60
N SER A 130 -6.09 -4.81 23.48
CA SER A 130 -7.48 -5.14 23.11
C SER A 130 -8.26 -3.95 22.55
N SER A 131 -7.82 -2.72 22.86
CA SER A 131 -8.37 -1.48 22.30
C SER A 131 -7.94 -1.19 20.86
N SER A 132 -6.98 -1.95 20.31
CA SER A 132 -6.52 -1.76 18.94
C SER A 132 -7.60 -2.18 17.94
N GLY A 133 -7.74 -1.39 16.89
CA GLY A 133 -8.53 -1.69 15.70
C GLY A 133 -7.68 -1.52 14.44
N GLY A 134 -8.31 -1.65 13.28
CA GLY A 134 -7.64 -1.48 12.00
C GLY A 134 -8.63 -1.41 10.85
N VAL A 135 -8.10 -1.32 9.64
CA VAL A 135 -8.83 -1.36 8.37
C VAL A 135 -7.86 -1.80 7.29
N PHE A 136 -8.29 -2.63 6.35
CA PHE A 136 -7.46 -2.94 5.18
C PHE A 136 -7.50 -1.79 4.17
N VAL A 137 -6.35 -1.48 3.58
CA VAL A 137 -6.19 -0.42 2.57
C VAL A 137 -5.36 -0.92 1.41
N GLN A 138 -5.43 -0.23 0.27
CA GLN A 138 -4.71 -0.58 -0.95
C GLN A 138 -3.22 -0.19 -0.86
N GLY A 139 -2.47 -0.92 -0.03
CA GLY A 139 -1.02 -0.80 0.12
C GLY A 139 -0.54 0.31 1.06
N GLY A 140 0.78 0.34 1.28
CA GLY A 140 1.43 1.22 2.28
C GLY A 140 1.24 2.71 2.03
N THR A 141 1.20 3.15 0.76
CA THR A 141 0.96 4.57 0.43
C THR A 141 -0.40 5.07 0.92
N VAL A 142 -1.47 4.30 0.70
CA VAL A 142 -2.82 4.65 1.17
C VAL A 142 -2.91 4.51 2.70
N GLY A 143 -2.22 3.53 3.29
CA GLY A 143 -2.11 3.39 4.75
C GLY A 143 -1.48 4.62 5.41
N ASN A 144 -0.34 5.07 4.87
CA ASN A 144 0.34 6.29 5.31
C ASN A 144 -0.57 7.51 5.18
N LEU A 145 -1.22 7.70 4.02
CA LEU A 145 -2.15 8.82 3.82
C LEU A 145 -3.32 8.79 4.81
N SER A 146 -3.94 7.62 5.00
CA SER A 146 -5.07 7.44 5.91
C SER A 146 -4.71 7.80 7.35
N ALA A 147 -3.60 7.25 7.87
CA ALA A 147 -3.11 7.53 9.21
C ALA A 147 -2.78 9.03 9.41
N LEU A 148 -2.13 9.64 8.42
CA LEU A 148 -1.72 11.05 8.51
C LEU A 148 -2.90 12.02 8.38
N VAL A 149 -3.92 11.70 7.58
CA VAL A 149 -5.17 12.47 7.52
C VAL A 149 -5.87 12.45 8.88
N ALA A 150 -5.96 11.28 9.53
CA ALA A 150 -6.51 11.15 10.87
C ALA A 150 -5.71 11.95 11.91
N ALA A 151 -4.37 11.86 11.86
CA ALA A 151 -3.47 12.61 12.73
C ALA A 151 -3.69 14.13 12.61
N ARG A 152 -3.77 14.64 11.37
CA ARG A 152 -4.01 16.07 11.12
C ARG A 152 -5.38 16.52 11.59
N HIS A 153 -6.42 15.72 11.36
CA HIS A 153 -7.77 16.02 11.84
C HIS A 153 -7.79 16.18 13.37
N SER A 154 -7.17 15.23 14.10
CA SER A 154 -7.05 15.33 15.56
C SER A 154 -6.27 16.57 16.01
N ALA A 155 -5.14 16.87 15.35
CA ALA A 155 -4.31 18.02 15.69
C ALA A 155 -5.01 19.36 15.44
N ARG A 156 -5.79 19.50 14.36
CA ARG A 156 -6.59 20.71 14.07
C ARG A 156 -7.60 21.03 15.16
N GLY A 157 -8.22 20.00 15.75
CA GLY A 157 -9.11 20.17 16.90
C GLY A 157 -8.39 20.65 18.18
N LYS A 158 -7.14 20.23 18.37
CA LYS A 158 -6.32 20.60 19.55
C LYS A 158 -5.65 21.97 19.42
N PHE A 159 -5.27 22.37 18.20
CA PHE A 159 -4.49 23.59 17.95
C PHE A 159 -5.14 24.44 16.84
N PRO A 160 -6.27 25.12 17.11
CA PRO A 160 -7.05 25.84 16.09
C PRO A 160 -6.37 27.09 15.50
N GLY A 161 -5.27 27.57 16.10
CA GLY A 161 -4.52 28.76 15.66
C GLY A 161 -3.31 28.50 14.76
N VAL A 162 -3.01 27.23 14.45
CA VAL A 162 -1.86 26.85 13.63
C VAL A 162 -2.10 27.20 12.16
N LYS A 163 -1.15 27.87 11.53
CA LYS A 163 -1.25 28.27 10.11
C LYS A 163 -0.66 27.24 9.16
N ARG A 164 0.40 26.54 9.57
CA ARG A 164 1.05 25.50 8.75
C ARG A 164 1.26 24.21 9.53
N TRP A 165 0.88 23.11 8.91
CA TRP A 165 1.00 21.77 9.46
C TRP A 165 2.23 21.07 8.88
N VAL A 166 2.91 20.28 9.71
CA VAL A 166 4.19 19.67 9.38
C VAL A 166 4.21 18.21 9.83
N ILE A 167 4.75 17.34 8.99
CA ILE A 167 5.08 15.96 9.32
C ILE A 167 6.59 15.89 9.56
N ALA A 168 7.03 15.30 10.66
CA ALA A 168 8.44 14.96 10.83
C ALA A 168 8.66 13.52 10.35
N ALA A 169 9.66 13.28 9.50
CA ALA A 169 9.97 11.94 9.00
C ALA A 169 11.47 11.77 8.74
N SER A 170 11.96 10.54 8.83
CA SER A 170 13.35 10.20 8.52
C SER A 170 13.74 10.64 7.10
N SER A 171 15.01 11.01 6.90
CA SER A 171 15.59 11.19 5.56
C SER A 171 15.56 9.92 4.70
N GLN A 172 15.33 8.75 5.31
CA GLN A 172 15.17 7.45 4.64
C GLN A 172 13.70 7.00 4.55
N ALA A 173 12.73 7.87 4.91
CA ALA A 173 11.32 7.53 4.81
C ALA A 173 10.89 7.28 3.36
N HIS A 174 9.94 6.37 3.16
CA HIS A 174 9.43 6.07 1.83
C HIS A 174 8.80 7.31 1.18
N SER A 175 8.93 7.42 -0.15
CA SER A 175 8.46 8.58 -0.93
C SER A 175 6.97 8.88 -0.73
N SER A 176 6.17 7.87 -0.34
CA SER A 176 4.75 8.03 -0.01
C SER A 176 4.48 9.05 1.10
N ILE A 177 5.40 9.28 2.03
CA ILE A 177 5.23 10.31 3.07
C ILE A 177 5.20 11.70 2.45
N LYS A 178 6.09 11.97 1.49
CA LYS A 178 6.09 13.21 0.73
C LYS A 178 4.82 13.33 -0.12
N SER A 179 4.42 12.28 -0.83
CA SER A 179 3.18 12.28 -1.61
C SER A 179 1.95 12.55 -0.74
N ALA A 180 1.87 11.95 0.46
CA ALA A 180 0.79 12.21 1.41
C ALA A 180 0.82 13.67 1.91
N ALA A 181 2.01 14.24 2.14
CA ALA A 181 2.17 15.63 2.51
C ALA A 181 1.67 16.58 1.41
N ASP A 182 2.03 16.30 0.15
CA ASP A 182 1.60 17.08 -1.02
C ASP A 182 0.07 17.03 -1.19
N VAL A 183 -0.53 15.85 -1.11
CA VAL A 183 -2.00 15.67 -1.19
C VAL A 183 -2.73 16.44 -0.09
N MET A 184 -2.16 16.47 1.11
CA MET A 184 -2.74 17.19 2.23
C MET A 184 -2.43 18.70 2.22
N ASP A 185 -1.50 19.18 1.40
CA ASP A 185 -0.90 20.52 1.53
C ASP A 185 -0.33 20.77 2.93
N VAL A 186 0.65 19.96 3.31
CA VAL A 186 1.44 20.12 4.56
C VAL A 186 2.93 20.02 4.27
N GLU A 187 3.76 20.53 5.16
CA GLU A 187 5.22 20.43 5.04
C GLU A 187 5.78 19.11 5.57
N VAL A 188 6.98 18.76 5.13
CA VAL A 188 7.77 17.67 5.69
C VAL A 188 9.05 18.25 6.30
N LEU A 189 9.23 18.05 7.59
CA LEU A 189 10.48 18.25 8.30
C LEU A 189 11.30 16.96 8.21
N THR A 190 12.36 16.99 7.41
CA THR A 190 13.28 15.87 7.27
C THR A 190 14.17 15.76 8.51
N ILE A 191 14.14 14.62 9.18
CA ILE A 191 14.99 14.29 10.33
C ILE A 191 16.21 13.52 9.83
N PRO A 192 17.44 14.04 10.05
CA PRO A 192 18.65 13.32 9.69
C PRO A 192 18.77 12.00 10.43
N THR A 193 19.25 10.98 9.72
CA THR A 193 19.59 9.68 10.30
C THR A 193 21.01 9.66 10.84
N ASP A 194 21.32 8.69 11.71
CA ASP A 194 22.68 8.42 12.13
C ASP A 194 23.51 7.71 11.03
N ARG A 195 24.74 7.32 11.37
CA ARG A 195 25.66 6.61 10.46
C ARG A 195 25.16 5.25 9.98
N ASN A 196 24.17 4.67 10.65
CA ASN A 196 23.53 3.41 10.30
C ASN A 196 22.19 3.67 9.60
N GLU A 197 21.97 4.89 9.08
CA GLU A 197 20.73 5.29 8.40
C GLU A 197 19.47 5.15 9.28
N LYS A 198 19.65 5.18 10.60
CA LYS A 198 18.57 5.06 11.58
C LYS A 198 18.16 6.43 12.13
N MET A 199 16.87 6.74 12.12
CA MET A 199 16.33 7.91 12.83
C MET A 199 16.33 7.64 14.33
N GLN A 200 16.90 8.56 15.10
CA GLN A 200 17.06 8.45 16.55
C GLN A 200 16.14 9.42 17.28
N GLY A 201 15.56 9.02 18.41
CA GLY A 201 14.66 9.87 19.18
C GLY A 201 15.28 11.22 19.58
N SER A 202 16.55 11.23 19.99
CA SER A 202 17.26 12.46 20.38
C SER A 202 17.41 13.46 19.23
N THR A 203 17.77 13.00 18.04
CA THR A 203 17.85 13.86 16.83
C THR A 203 16.46 14.35 16.43
N THR A 204 15.45 13.49 16.47
CA THR A 204 14.05 13.88 16.21
C THR A 204 13.59 14.99 17.17
N ALA A 205 13.88 14.86 18.47
CA ALA A 205 13.55 15.86 19.48
C ALA A 205 14.21 17.21 19.16
N PHE A 206 15.52 17.20 18.91
CA PHE A 206 16.29 18.39 18.61
C PHE A 206 15.75 19.14 17.38
N GLU A 207 15.51 18.44 16.26
CA GLU A 207 15.05 19.08 15.03
C GLU A 207 13.60 19.60 15.14
N ILE A 208 12.71 18.88 15.85
CA ILE A 208 11.35 19.37 16.10
C ILE A 208 11.37 20.65 16.93
N ASP A 209 12.13 20.66 18.04
CA ASP A 209 12.18 21.81 18.95
C ASP A 209 12.80 23.03 18.27
N LYS A 210 13.88 22.83 17.52
CA LYS A 210 14.52 23.85 16.69
C LYS A 210 13.54 24.41 15.63
N TYR A 211 12.77 23.54 14.98
CA TYR A 211 11.80 23.96 13.97
C TYR A 211 10.66 24.77 14.57
N HIS A 212 10.07 24.35 15.70
CA HIS A 212 9.01 25.12 16.39
C HIS A 212 9.53 26.46 16.91
N LEU A 213 10.77 26.54 17.39
CA LEU A 213 11.37 27.80 17.82
C LEU A 213 11.50 28.80 16.66
N ALA A 214 11.87 28.32 15.47
CA ALA A 214 12.01 29.15 14.29
C ALA A 214 10.66 29.50 13.63
N ASN A 215 9.61 28.70 13.83
CA ASN A 215 8.31 28.83 13.16
C ASN A 215 7.15 28.77 14.17
N PRO A 216 6.88 29.87 14.90
CA PRO A 216 5.95 29.86 16.03
C PRO A 216 4.47 29.65 15.64
N ASP A 217 4.10 29.86 14.37
CA ASP A 217 2.75 29.59 13.85
C ASP A 217 2.63 28.26 13.09
N HIS A 218 3.68 27.43 13.13
CA HIS A 218 3.69 26.09 12.56
C HIS A 218 3.55 25.02 13.64
N ARG A 219 3.05 23.84 13.28
CA ARG A 219 2.97 22.70 14.20
C ARG A 219 3.31 21.39 13.50
N VAL A 220 4.24 20.65 14.10
CA VAL A 220 4.48 19.24 13.77
C VAL A 220 3.33 18.45 14.39
N PHE A 221 2.49 17.84 13.54
CA PHE A 221 1.31 17.10 14.00
C PHE A 221 1.51 15.59 14.01
N ALA A 222 2.45 15.08 13.21
CA ALA A 222 2.81 13.68 13.17
C ALA A 222 4.33 13.51 13.09
N VAL A 223 4.86 12.48 13.74
CA VAL A 223 6.19 11.93 13.49
C VAL A 223 6.01 10.54 12.88
N VAL A 224 6.67 10.30 11.75
CA VAL A 224 6.69 9.00 11.06
C VAL A 224 8.03 8.33 11.29
N ALA A 225 8.01 7.17 11.94
CA ALA A 225 9.16 6.26 12.02
C ALA A 225 8.97 5.09 11.07
N THR A 226 10.06 4.57 10.52
CA THR A 226 10.06 3.45 9.58
C THR A 226 10.49 2.17 10.29
N ALA A 227 9.70 1.11 10.18
CA ALA A 227 10.00 -0.22 10.68
C ALA A 227 10.32 -1.15 9.51
N GLY A 228 11.44 -0.89 8.84
CA GLY A 228 11.87 -1.57 7.61
C GLY A 228 11.97 -0.61 6.43
N SER A 229 13.10 0.08 6.29
CA SER A 229 13.34 0.97 5.15
C SER A 229 13.39 0.20 3.83
N THR A 230 12.90 0.80 2.74
CA THR A 230 12.79 0.13 1.44
C THR A 230 14.12 -0.41 0.91
N ASN A 231 15.22 0.32 1.13
CA ASN A 231 16.52 -0.03 0.56
C ASN A 231 17.27 -1.10 1.37
N LEU A 232 17.22 -1.02 2.71
CA LEU A 232 18.09 -1.79 3.59
C LEU A 232 17.36 -2.50 4.74
N GLY A 233 16.03 -2.41 4.83
CA GLY A 233 15.24 -3.02 5.91
C GLY A 233 15.53 -2.43 7.29
N ILE A 234 15.96 -1.16 7.35
CA ILE A 234 16.39 -0.53 8.61
C ILE A 234 15.17 -0.15 9.45
N ILE A 235 15.28 -0.40 10.76
CA ILE A 235 14.27 -0.07 11.75
C ILE A 235 14.75 1.13 12.57
N ASP A 236 13.97 2.21 12.53
CA ASP A 236 14.17 3.43 13.31
C ASP A 236 14.13 3.16 14.83
N ASP A 237 14.57 4.12 15.64
CA ASP A 237 14.45 4.01 17.10
C ASP A 237 12.99 4.18 17.53
N LEU A 238 12.18 3.14 17.32
CA LEU A 238 10.73 3.20 17.53
C LEU A 238 10.38 3.61 18.96
N LYS A 239 11.14 3.10 19.94
CA LYS A 239 10.93 3.42 21.35
C LYS A 239 11.27 4.88 21.67
N GLY A 240 12.46 5.34 21.28
CA GLY A 240 12.87 6.71 21.55
C GLY A 240 12.02 7.73 20.80
N VAL A 241 11.71 7.48 19.52
CA VAL A 241 10.84 8.36 18.73
C VAL A 241 9.41 8.40 19.31
N GLY A 242 8.87 7.25 19.70
CA GLY A 242 7.55 7.17 20.35
C GLY A 242 7.49 7.94 21.67
N GLN A 243 8.54 7.85 22.49
CA GLN A 243 8.64 8.63 23.73
C GLN A 243 8.64 10.15 23.43
N ILE A 244 9.45 10.60 22.47
CA ILE A 244 9.57 12.01 22.08
C ILE A 244 8.26 12.56 21.51
N ALA A 245 7.56 11.77 20.70
CA ALA A 245 6.25 12.13 20.16
C ALA A 245 5.20 12.27 21.28
N SER A 246 5.18 11.31 22.22
CA SER A 246 4.28 11.33 23.38
C SER A 246 4.50 12.55 24.28
N GLU A 247 5.75 12.84 24.65
CA GLU A 247 6.13 13.99 25.48
C GLU A 247 5.69 15.34 24.87
N ARG A 248 5.62 15.43 23.54
CA ARG A 248 5.24 16.64 22.79
C ARG A 248 3.76 16.66 22.38
N GLY A 249 3.00 15.60 22.69
CA GLY A 249 1.61 15.45 22.24
C GLY A 249 1.46 15.41 20.72
N ILE A 250 2.43 14.83 20.02
CA ILE A 250 2.46 14.69 18.56
C ILE A 250 2.00 13.27 18.20
N TRP A 251 1.23 13.12 17.12
CA TRP A 251 0.80 11.80 16.66
C TRP A 251 2.02 10.97 16.26
N TYR A 252 2.07 9.71 16.68
CA TYR A 252 3.15 8.80 16.32
C TYR A 252 2.65 7.77 15.32
N HIS A 253 3.20 7.78 14.11
CA HIS A 253 2.91 6.82 13.04
C HIS A 253 4.13 5.95 12.77
N ILE A 254 3.91 4.64 12.60
CA ILE A 254 4.95 3.69 12.22
C ILE A 254 4.62 3.15 10.83
N ASP A 255 5.48 3.41 9.87
CA ASP A 255 5.43 2.79 8.55
C ASP A 255 6.18 1.45 8.59
N GLY A 256 5.43 0.36 8.69
CA GLY A 256 5.93 -1.02 8.70
C GLY A 256 5.50 -1.80 7.46
N ALA A 257 5.62 -1.20 6.27
CA ALA A 257 5.17 -1.81 5.02
C ALA A 257 6.08 -2.94 4.49
N TYR A 258 7.33 -3.01 4.96
CA TYR A 258 8.32 -4.04 4.59
C TYR A 258 8.00 -5.38 5.25
#